data_AF-A0A6C2UIV2-F1
#
_entry.id   AF-A0A6C2UIV2-F1
#
_cell.length_a   1.000
_cell.length_b   1.000
_cell.length_c   1.000
_cell.angle_alpha   90.00
_cell.angle_beta   90.00
_cell.angle_gamma   90.00
#
_symmetry.space_group_name_H-M   'P 1'
#
loop_
_entity.id
_entity.type
_entity.pdbx_description
1 polymer ?
#
loop_
_entity_poly.entity_id
_entity_poly.type
_entity_poly.pdbx_seq_one_letter_code
_entity_poly.pdbx_strand_id
1 'polypeptide(L)'
;MLACFKKYPRQCVKGVADRLVVAGDVSSKNLQLLYSAGFFEQERVGKFLFYSLADEDDLLDEVLRLVALDQANYDGIIYELTAMTHERRIRIVAALEGRPLEFNELCFRTCISRLAMGRQLDKLIRRGFVQQVEQKCSLVIPDDALGKKLVELALKSVTPAQV
;
A
#
# COMPACT_ATOMS: atom_id res chain seq x y z
N MET A 1 -8.84 -8.83 8.83
CA MET A 1 -8.41 -10.17 8.38
C MET A 1 -6.97 -10.47 8.77
N LEU A 2 -5.99 -9.64 8.35
CA LEU A 2 -4.57 -9.81 8.68
C LEU A 2 -4.29 -9.93 10.20
N ALA A 3 -4.91 -9.08 11.04
CA ALA A 3 -4.80 -9.16 12.50
C ALA A 3 -5.28 -10.51 13.09
N CYS A 4 -6.24 -11.17 12.43
CA CYS A 4 -6.70 -12.50 12.84
C CYS A 4 -5.59 -13.55 12.66
N PHE A 5 -4.75 -13.41 11.63
CA PHE A 5 -3.64 -14.31 11.38
C PHE A 5 -2.45 -14.07 12.31
N LYS A 6 -2.23 -12.85 12.84
CA LYS A 6 -1.26 -12.66 13.94
C LYS A 6 -1.63 -13.46 15.19
N LYS A 7 -2.92 -13.54 15.53
CA LYS A 7 -3.40 -14.30 16.70
C LYS A 7 -3.54 -15.80 16.43
N TYR A 8 -3.82 -16.16 15.18
CA TYR A 8 -4.04 -17.53 14.74
C TYR A 8 -3.27 -17.74 13.41
N PRO A 9 -1.98 -18.13 13.47
CA PRO A 9 -1.05 -18.06 12.33
C PRO A 9 -1.43 -18.88 11.10
N ARG A 10 -2.23 -19.94 11.29
CA ARG A 10 -2.59 -20.88 10.23
C ARG A 10 -4.07 -21.22 10.28
N GLN A 11 -4.83 -20.84 9.27
CA GLN A 11 -6.29 -20.95 9.28
C GLN A 11 -6.88 -21.26 7.90
N CYS A 12 -7.98 -22.02 7.89
CA CYS A 12 -8.78 -22.22 6.69
C CYS A 12 -9.88 -21.15 6.57
N VAL A 13 -10.49 -21.04 5.37
CA VAL A 13 -11.55 -20.06 5.07
C VAL A 13 -12.66 -20.05 6.12
N LYS A 14 -13.13 -21.24 6.53
CA LYS A 14 -14.17 -21.37 7.56
C LYS A 14 -13.73 -20.77 8.89
N GLY A 15 -12.51 -21.08 9.34
CA GLY A 15 -11.97 -20.54 10.59
C GLY A 15 -11.88 -19.01 10.59
N VAL A 16 -11.54 -18.41 9.44
CA VAL A 16 -11.50 -16.95 9.30
C VAL A 16 -12.91 -16.35 9.32
N ALA A 17 -13.85 -16.95 8.58
CA ALA A 17 -15.25 -16.52 8.51
C ALA A 17 -15.91 -16.53 9.89
N ASP A 18 -15.76 -17.63 10.64
CA ASP A 18 -16.34 -17.80 11.97
C ASP A 18 -15.76 -16.76 12.96
N ARG A 19 -14.45 -16.47 12.89
CA ARG A 19 -13.79 -15.52 13.81
C ARG A 19 -14.09 -14.07 13.50
N LEU A 20 -14.18 -13.71 12.22
CA LEU A 20 -14.45 -12.34 11.80
C LEU A 20 -15.95 -12.05 11.68
N VAL A 21 -16.80 -13.04 11.90
CA VAL A 21 -18.26 -12.95 11.78
C VAL A 21 -18.66 -12.40 10.40
N VAL A 22 -18.06 -12.96 9.36
CA VAL A 22 -18.36 -12.61 7.96
C VAL A 22 -18.72 -13.87 7.16
N ALA A 23 -19.44 -13.68 6.05
CA ALA A 23 -19.82 -14.80 5.19
C ALA A 23 -18.58 -15.51 4.61
N GLY A 24 -18.70 -16.83 4.41
CA GLY A 24 -17.59 -17.67 3.94
C GLY A 24 -17.09 -17.31 2.54
N ASP A 25 -18.00 -16.89 1.65
CA ASP A 25 -17.67 -16.42 0.31
C ASP A 25 -16.90 -15.08 0.34
N VAL A 26 -17.29 -14.15 1.22
CA VAL A 26 -16.58 -12.89 1.46
C VAL A 26 -15.17 -13.17 2.00
N SER A 27 -15.05 -14.07 2.98
CA SER A 27 -13.75 -14.49 3.49
C SER A 27 -12.89 -15.14 2.42
N SER A 28 -13.45 -16.03 1.59
CA SER A 28 -12.71 -16.69 0.52
C SER A 28 -12.19 -15.69 -0.52
N LYS A 29 -13.03 -14.75 -0.96
CA LYS A 29 -12.64 -13.70 -1.92
C LYS A 29 -11.54 -12.81 -1.37
N ASN A 30 -11.68 -12.37 -0.12
CA ASN A 30 -10.69 -11.52 0.52
C ASN A 30 -9.35 -12.25 0.75
N LEU A 31 -9.38 -13.52 1.17
CA LEU A 31 -8.18 -14.34 1.32
C LEU A 31 -7.47 -14.56 -0.01
N GLN A 32 -8.21 -14.82 -1.10
CA GLN A 32 -7.65 -14.94 -2.44
C GLN A 32 -7.02 -13.63 -2.92
N LEU A 33 -7.69 -12.49 -2.71
CA LEU A 33 -7.13 -11.18 -3.05
C LEU A 33 -5.82 -10.91 -2.32
N LEU A 34 -5.77 -11.17 -1.01
CA LEU A 34 -4.58 -10.97 -0.19
C LEU A 34 -3.45 -11.95 -0.55
N TYR A 35 -3.78 -13.20 -0.87
CA TYR A 35 -2.82 -14.17 -1.42
C TYR A 35 -2.24 -13.71 -2.76
N SER A 36 -3.09 -13.28 -3.70
CA SER A 36 -2.63 -12.76 -5.00
C SER A 36 -1.79 -11.50 -4.88
N ALA A 37 -1.97 -10.74 -3.80
CA ALA A 37 -1.16 -9.57 -3.47
C ALA A 37 0.12 -9.91 -2.66
N GLY A 38 0.38 -11.19 -2.38
CA GLY A 38 1.60 -11.64 -1.70
C GLY A 38 1.58 -11.55 -0.17
N PHE A 39 0.46 -11.18 0.45
CA PHE A 39 0.36 -11.07 1.92
C PHE A 39 0.17 -12.41 2.62
N PHE A 40 -0.26 -13.43 1.89
CA PHE A 40 -0.47 -14.77 2.43
C PHE A 40 0.26 -15.81 1.58
N GLU A 41 0.67 -16.88 2.23
CA GLU A 41 0.95 -18.16 1.62
C GLU A 41 -0.27 -19.07 1.73
N GLN A 42 -0.34 -20.07 0.86
CA GLN A 42 -1.40 -21.07 0.90
C GLN A 42 -0.81 -22.48 0.91
N GLU A 43 -1.37 -23.33 1.77
CA GLU A 43 -0.98 -24.73 1.92
C GLU A 43 -2.24 -25.61 1.84
N ARG A 44 -2.22 -26.62 0.98
CA ARG A 44 -3.31 -27.60 0.91
C ARG A 44 -2.96 -28.82 1.78
N VAL A 45 -3.81 -29.09 2.78
CA VAL A 45 -3.71 -30.30 3.62
C VAL A 45 -4.96 -31.14 3.44
N GLY A 46 -4.82 -32.24 2.69
CA GLY A 46 -5.92 -33.07 2.24
C GLY A 46 -6.92 -32.28 1.41
N LYS A 47 -8.18 -32.21 1.87
CA LYS A 47 -9.25 -31.45 1.20
C LYS A 47 -9.35 -29.99 1.62
N PHE A 48 -8.54 -29.54 2.57
CA PHE A 48 -8.63 -28.20 3.14
C PHE A 48 -7.49 -27.31 2.64
N LEU A 49 -7.81 -26.05 2.37
CA LEU A 49 -6.85 -25.00 2.04
C LEU A 49 -6.64 -24.14 3.29
N PHE A 50 -5.39 -24.01 3.71
CA PHE A 50 -4.95 -23.17 4.82
C PHE A 50 -4.17 -21.99 4.28
N TYR A 51 -4.34 -20.85 4.94
CA TYR A 51 -3.58 -19.64 4.71
C TYR A 51 -2.68 -19.38 5.93
N SER A 52 -1.55 -18.74 5.68
CA SER A 52 -0.63 -18.17 6.68
C SER A 52 -0.08 -16.86 6.14
N LEU A 53 0.32 -15.93 7.01
CA LEU A 53 1.02 -14.72 6.56
C LEU A 53 2.29 -15.15 5.82
N ALA A 54 2.53 -14.55 4.65
CA ALA A 54 3.86 -14.58 4.07
C ALA A 54 4.83 -13.87 5.03
N ASP A 55 6.12 -14.23 5.00
CA ASP A 55 7.16 -13.71 5.92
C ASP A 55 6.99 -12.22 6.25
N GLU A 56 7.29 -11.86 7.52
CA GLU A 56 7.04 -10.55 8.12
C GLU A 56 7.44 -9.38 7.20
N ASP A 57 6.46 -8.84 6.48
CA ASP A 57 6.59 -7.58 5.76
C ASP A 57 6.47 -6.45 6.79
N ASP A 58 7.56 -5.70 7.01
CA ASP A 58 7.58 -4.52 7.88
C ASP A 58 6.38 -3.58 7.64
N LEU A 59 5.91 -3.46 6.39
CA LEU A 59 4.74 -2.64 6.05
C LEU A 59 3.47 -3.25 6.64
N LEU A 60 3.28 -4.56 6.50
CA LEU A 60 2.14 -5.27 7.05
C LEU A 60 2.11 -5.12 8.57
N ASP A 61 3.27 -5.23 9.21
CA ASP A 61 3.41 -5.08 10.66
C ASP A 61 3.09 -3.67 11.14
N GLU A 62 3.55 -2.66 10.42
CA GLU A 62 3.23 -1.26 10.70
C GLU A 62 1.75 -0.94 10.48
N VAL A 63 1.16 -1.44 9.39
CA VAL A 63 -0.30 -1.30 9.13
C VAL A 63 -1.11 -1.95 10.24
N LEU A 64 -0.72 -3.16 10.66
CA LEU A 64 -1.39 -3.86 11.75
C LEU A 64 -1.23 -3.13 13.09
N ARG A 65 -0.05 -2.55 13.35
CA ARG A 65 0.21 -1.72 14.53
C ARG A 65 -0.69 -0.49 14.55
N LEU A 66 -0.76 0.25 13.45
CA LEU A 66 -1.59 1.46 13.35
C LEU A 66 -3.08 1.16 13.49
N VAL A 67 -3.57 0.11 12.82
CA VAL A 67 -4.97 -0.33 12.95
C VAL A 67 -5.29 -0.79 14.38
N ALA A 68 -4.32 -1.40 15.08
CA ALA A 68 -4.50 -1.82 16.46
C ALA A 68 -4.47 -0.66 17.45
N LEU A 69 -3.65 0.37 17.20
CA LEU A 69 -3.51 1.56 18.05
C LEU A 69 -4.67 2.55 17.87
N ASP A 70 -5.23 2.64 16.66
CA ASP A 70 -6.25 3.63 16.33
C ASP A 70 -7.38 3.02 15.50
N GLN A 71 -8.21 2.19 16.15
CA GLN A 71 -9.40 1.60 15.53
C GLN A 71 -10.41 2.65 15.02
N ALA A 72 -10.35 3.89 15.53
CA ALA A 72 -11.25 4.96 15.15
C ALA A 72 -10.84 5.66 13.84
N ASN A 73 -9.57 5.53 13.41
CA ASN A 73 -9.05 6.18 12.21
C ASN A 73 -8.73 5.20 11.06
N TYR A 74 -9.52 4.12 10.97
CA TYR A 74 -9.37 3.14 9.89
C TYR A 74 -9.43 3.78 8.50
N ASP A 75 -10.35 4.73 8.31
CA ASP A 75 -10.51 5.44 7.03
C ASP A 75 -9.29 6.30 6.68
N GLY A 76 -8.63 6.92 7.67
CA GLY A 76 -7.38 7.66 7.47
C GLY A 76 -6.23 6.75 7.04
N ILE A 77 -6.09 5.59 7.69
CA ILE A 77 -5.07 4.59 7.35
C ILE A 77 -5.30 4.06 5.92
N ILE A 78 -6.54 3.75 5.54
CA ILE A 78 -6.86 3.32 4.17
C ILE A 78 -6.64 4.46 3.16
N TYR A 79 -6.99 5.69 3.52
CA TYR A 79 -6.76 6.86 2.69
C TYR A 79 -5.27 7.05 2.36
N GLU A 80 -4.40 6.84 3.34
CA GLU A 80 -2.96 6.89 3.19
C GLU A 80 -2.39 5.69 2.42
N LEU A 81 -2.81 4.46 2.75
CA LEU A 81 -2.40 3.26 2.01
C LEU A 81 -2.73 3.35 0.52
N THR A 82 -3.86 3.96 0.17
CA THR A 82 -4.25 4.18 -1.23
C THR A 82 -3.49 5.33 -1.91
N ALA A 83 -2.56 6.00 -1.22
CA ALA A 83 -1.65 6.98 -1.80
C ALA A 83 -0.74 6.37 -2.86
N MET A 84 -0.23 5.15 -2.64
CA MET A 84 0.77 4.53 -3.53
C MET A 84 0.23 3.33 -4.32
N THR A 85 -1.08 3.15 -4.43
CA THR A 85 -1.70 2.04 -5.19
C THR A 85 -1.75 2.24 -6.70
N HIS A 86 -1.49 3.44 -7.20
CA HIS A 86 -1.63 3.75 -8.63
C HIS A 86 -0.25 4.00 -9.25
N GLU A 87 0.09 3.26 -10.30
CA GLU A 87 1.40 3.30 -10.97
C GLU A 87 1.89 4.73 -11.27
N ARG A 88 1.01 5.59 -11.82
CA ARG A 88 1.34 7.00 -12.06
C ARG A 88 1.81 7.78 -10.83
N ARG A 89 1.26 7.52 -9.64
CA ARG A 89 1.68 8.20 -8.39
C ARG A 89 3.05 7.72 -7.94
N ILE A 90 3.28 6.41 -8.05
CA ILE A 90 4.60 5.80 -7.80
C ILE A 90 5.66 6.45 -8.71
N ARG A 91 5.40 6.54 -10.02
CA ARG A 91 6.31 7.20 -10.97
C ARG A 91 6.58 8.67 -10.65
N ILE A 92 5.58 9.40 -10.17
CA ILE A 92 5.76 10.81 -9.74
C ILE A 92 6.67 10.89 -8.52
N VAL A 93 6.42 10.05 -7.51
CA VAL A 93 7.27 9.98 -6.30
C VAL A 93 8.72 9.66 -6.66
N ALA A 94 8.94 8.64 -7.49
CA ALA A 94 10.27 8.29 -7.96
C ALA A 94 10.93 9.40 -8.79
N ALA A 95 10.18 10.10 -9.66
CA ALA A 95 10.72 11.21 -10.43
C ALA A 95 11.15 12.40 -9.55
N LEU A 96 10.51 12.58 -8.39
CA LEU A 96 10.84 13.62 -7.40
C LEU A 96 11.94 13.19 -6.44
N GLU A 97 12.43 11.96 -6.53
CA GLU A 97 13.54 11.48 -5.71
C GLU A 97 14.81 12.30 -6.01
N GLY A 98 15.37 12.91 -4.97
CA GLY A 98 16.64 13.65 -5.04
C GLY A 98 16.53 15.14 -5.37
N ARG A 99 15.48 15.62 -6.05
CA ARG A 99 15.30 17.07 -6.27
C ARG A 99 13.87 17.53 -6.60
N PRO A 100 13.51 18.78 -6.26
CA PRO A 100 12.28 19.39 -6.74
C PRO A 100 12.27 19.56 -8.27
N LEU A 101 11.11 19.34 -8.89
CA LEU A 101 10.91 19.44 -10.35
C LEU A 101 9.74 20.35 -10.69
N GLU A 102 9.82 21.03 -11.83
CA GLU A 102 8.69 21.78 -12.36
C GLU A 102 7.61 20.87 -12.97
N PHE A 103 6.37 21.36 -13.01
CA PHE A 103 5.23 20.59 -13.52
C PHE A 103 5.45 20.02 -14.94
N ASN A 104 6.02 20.84 -15.84
CA ASN A 104 6.30 20.42 -17.22
C ASN A 104 7.39 19.36 -17.28
N GLU A 105 8.44 19.51 -16.46
CA GLU A 105 9.51 18.53 -16.38
C GLU A 105 9.01 17.19 -15.82
N LEU A 106 8.13 17.23 -14.80
CA LEU A 106 7.46 16.04 -14.28
C LEU A 106 6.65 15.31 -15.36
N CYS A 107 5.84 16.05 -16.13
CA CYS A 107 5.05 15.46 -17.22
C CYS A 107 5.95 14.76 -18.24
N PHE A 108 7.07 15.40 -18.60
CA PHE A 108 8.05 14.87 -19.55
C PHE A 108 8.73 13.60 -19.02
N ARG A 109 9.28 13.64 -17.80
CA ARG A 109 10.01 12.50 -17.20
C ARG A 109 9.13 11.28 -16.94
N THR A 110 7.88 11.50 -16.55
CA THR A 110 6.95 10.41 -16.19
C THR A 110 6.11 9.90 -17.35
N CYS A 111 6.15 10.60 -18.51
CA CYS A 111 5.26 10.38 -19.66
C CYS A 111 3.76 10.46 -19.29
N ILE A 112 3.40 11.30 -18.32
CA ILE A 112 2.02 11.50 -17.88
C ILE A 112 1.47 12.78 -18.50
N SER A 113 0.29 12.70 -19.14
CA SER A 113 -0.38 13.89 -19.69
C SER A 113 -0.64 14.97 -18.61
N ARG A 114 -0.64 16.25 -18.99
CA ARG A 114 -0.84 17.38 -18.07
C ARG A 114 -2.10 17.23 -17.19
N LEU A 115 -3.24 16.85 -17.78
CA LEU A 115 -4.50 16.66 -17.04
C LEU A 115 -4.39 15.52 -16.01
N ALA A 116 -3.77 14.41 -16.40
CA ALA A 116 -3.56 13.30 -15.48
C ALA A 116 -2.55 13.65 -14.37
N MET A 117 -1.48 14.37 -14.70
CA MET A 117 -0.47 14.83 -13.76
C MET A 117 -1.11 15.72 -12.69
N GLY A 118 -1.88 16.73 -13.09
CA GLY A 118 -2.58 17.62 -12.14
C GLY A 118 -3.47 16.85 -11.16
N ARG A 119 -4.25 15.87 -11.66
CA ARG A 119 -5.08 15.01 -10.79
C ARG A 119 -4.28 14.15 -9.82
N GLN A 120 -3.12 13.63 -10.24
CA GLN A 120 -2.29 12.81 -9.34
C GLN A 120 -1.55 13.66 -8.33
N LEU A 121 -1.03 14.83 -8.73
CA LEU A 121 -0.37 15.77 -7.82
C LEU A 121 -1.34 16.29 -6.76
N ASP A 122 -2.55 16.70 -7.12
CA ASP A 122 -3.56 17.15 -6.13
C ASP A 122 -3.82 16.05 -5.08
N LYS A 123 -3.90 14.78 -5.48
CA LYS A 123 -4.03 13.66 -4.54
C LYS A 123 -2.80 13.50 -3.66
N LEU A 124 -1.60 13.54 -4.24
CA LEU A 124 -0.35 13.39 -3.48
C LEU A 124 -0.13 14.56 -2.51
N ILE A 125 -0.51 15.77 -2.90
CA ILE A 125 -0.43 16.98 -2.06
C ILE A 125 -1.41 16.89 -0.89
N ARG A 126 -2.68 16.57 -1.16
CA ARG A 126 -3.69 16.40 -0.09
C ARG A 126 -3.34 15.30 0.91
N ARG A 127 -2.54 14.32 0.47
CA ARG A 127 -2.06 13.20 1.28
C ARG A 127 -0.70 13.45 1.94
N GLY A 128 -0.09 14.61 1.74
CA GLY A 128 1.18 14.97 2.38
C GLY A 128 2.43 14.29 1.80
N PHE A 129 2.34 13.65 0.63
CA PHE A 129 3.49 13.00 -0.03
C PHE A 129 4.23 13.94 -1.00
N VAL A 130 3.59 15.03 -1.42
CA VAL A 130 4.19 16.04 -2.30
C VAL A 130 3.81 17.41 -1.79
N GLN A 131 4.71 18.37 -1.91
CA GLN A 131 4.38 19.78 -1.73
C GLN A 131 4.72 20.56 -3.00
N GLN A 132 3.94 21.60 -3.26
CA GLN A 132 4.19 22.54 -4.34
C GLN A 132 4.55 23.91 -3.75
N VAL A 133 5.74 24.40 -4.08
CA VAL A 133 6.22 25.74 -3.70
C VAL A 133 6.60 26.46 -4.99
N GLU A 134 6.01 27.64 -5.19
CA GLU A 134 6.11 28.38 -6.45
C GLU A 134 5.73 27.50 -7.66
N GLN A 135 6.70 27.22 -8.54
CA GLN A 135 6.52 26.40 -9.75
C GLN A 135 7.07 24.99 -9.61
N LYS A 136 7.58 24.62 -8.43
CA LYS A 136 8.27 23.34 -8.20
C LYS A 136 7.49 22.44 -7.26
N CYS A 137 7.41 21.18 -7.65
CA CYS A 137 6.92 20.09 -6.81
C CYS A 137 8.12 19.40 -6.16
N SER A 138 8.01 19.04 -4.89
CA SER A 138 9.04 18.29 -4.16
C SER A 138 8.40 17.14 -3.40
N LEU A 139 9.14 16.03 -3.29
CA LEU A 139 8.75 14.91 -2.45
C LEU A 139 8.76 15.33 -0.99
N VAL A 140 7.70 14.99 -0.26
CA VAL A 140 7.64 15.11 1.19
C VAL A 140 7.66 13.69 1.75
N ILE A 141 8.56 13.45 2.70
CA ILE A 141 8.58 12.21 3.46
C ILE A 141 7.76 12.48 4.72
N PRO A 142 6.60 11.83 4.90
CA PRO A 142 5.81 11.99 6.12
C PRO A 142 6.61 11.60 7.36
N ASP A 143 6.29 12.17 8.52
CA ASP A 143 7.02 11.88 9.76
C ASP A 143 6.62 10.55 10.40
N ASP A 144 5.44 10.05 10.08
CA ASP A 144 4.94 8.77 10.56
C ASP A 144 5.59 7.59 9.82
N ALA A 145 5.59 6.42 10.47
CA ALA A 145 6.29 5.23 9.98
C ALA A 145 5.65 4.62 8.73
N LEU A 146 4.32 4.72 8.58
CA LEU A 146 3.60 4.19 7.42
C LEU A 146 3.91 5.00 6.17
N GLY A 147 3.80 6.32 6.24
CA GLY A 147 4.13 7.22 5.15
C GLY A 147 5.58 7.07 4.69
N LYS A 148 6.53 6.95 5.64
CA LYS A 148 7.94 6.63 5.33
C LYS A 148 8.09 5.33 4.55
N LYS A 149 7.46 4.24 5.01
CA LYS A 149 7.54 2.93 4.36
C LYS A 149 6.90 2.93 2.98
N LEU A 150 5.78 3.64 2.81
CA LEU A 150 5.11 3.79 1.51
C LEU A 150 5.98 4.50 0.49
N VAL A 151 6.70 5.57 0.90
CA VAL A 151 7.67 6.23 0.03
C VAL A 151 8.81 5.28 -0.31
N GLU A 152 9.40 4.59 0.67
CA GLU A 152 10.48 3.62 0.45
C GLU A 152 10.10 2.55 -0.59
N LEU A 153 8.90 1.97 -0.46
CA LEU A 153 8.39 0.96 -1.40
C LEU A 153 8.13 1.53 -2.79
N ALA A 154 7.57 2.73 -2.88
CA ALA A 154 7.36 3.39 -4.17
C ALA A 154 8.69 3.60 -4.90
N LEU A 155 9.75 4.02 -4.19
CA LEU A 155 11.08 4.20 -4.77
C LEU A 155 11.70 2.87 -5.21
N LYS A 156 11.62 1.82 -4.38
CA LYS A 156 12.12 0.47 -4.74
C LYS A 156 11.41 -0.13 -5.96
N SER A 157 10.12 0.15 -6.15
CA SER A 157 9.32 -0.41 -7.24
C SER A 157 9.64 0.16 -8.62
N VAL A 158 10.38 1.27 -8.70
CA VAL A 158 10.79 1.92 -9.96
C VAL A 158 12.23 1.58 -10.34
N THR A 159 12.99 0.97 -9.42
CA THR A 159 14.31 0.42 -9.74
C THR A 159 14.15 -0.70 -10.77
N PRO A 160 14.82 -0.65 -11.94
CA PRO A 160 14.84 -1.79 -12.85
C PRO A 160 15.47 -2.97 -12.11
N ALA A 161 14.90 -4.16 -12.32
CA ALA A 161 15.63 -5.40 -12.06
C ALA A 161 17.01 -5.26 -12.74
N GLN A 162 18.07 -5.25 -11.94
CA GLN A 162 19.41 -5.52 -12.43
C GLN A 162 19.41 -6.99 -12.86
N VAL A 163 19.23 -7.28 -14.16
CA VAL A 163 20.05 -8.20 -14.98
C VAL A 163 19.81 -7.84 -16.45
#